data_AF-A0A1I1DZC9-F1
#
_entry.id   AF-A0A1I1DZC9-F1
#
_cell.length_a   1.000
_cell.length_b   1.000
_cell.length_c   1.000
_cell.angle_alpha   90.00
_cell.angle_beta   90.00
_cell.angle_gamma   90.00
#
_symmetry.space_group_name_H-M   'P 1'
#
loop_
_entity.id
_entity.type
_entity.pdbx_description
1 polymer ?
#
loop_
_entity_poly.entity_id
_entity_poly.type
_entity_poly.pdbx_seq_one_letter_code
_entity_poly.pdbx_strand_id
1 'polypeptide(L)' 'MPASLNRIREHMRLDRTARDKGWKLTVTVTAYDNGMIQVDGIPINDSDSGYDEAEGWLGAAENVALVLNEFRRQVKAAR' A
#
# COMPACT_ATOMS: atom_id res chain seq x y z
N MET A 1 9.96 -2.38 8.18
CA MET A 1 9.43 -1.09 8.73
C MET A 1 8.23 -0.64 7.90
N PRO A 2 7.15 -0.12 8.52
CA PRO A 2 5.99 0.38 7.78
C PRO A 2 6.34 1.62 6.92
N ALA A 3 5.68 1.78 5.77
CA ALA A 3 5.91 2.94 4.90
C ALA A 3 5.49 4.25 5.57
N SER A 4 6.24 5.33 5.31
CA SER A 4 5.89 6.66 5.78
C SER A 4 4.59 7.16 5.13
N LEU A 5 3.84 8.00 5.83
CA LEU A 5 2.56 8.54 5.33
C LEU A 5 2.72 9.32 4.02
N ASN A 6 3.83 10.05 3.86
CA ASN A 6 4.13 10.78 2.62
C ASN A 6 4.31 9.80 1.45
N ARG A 7 5.07 8.72 1.67
CA ARG A 7 5.28 7.66 0.68
C ARG A 7 3.98 6.98 0.28
N ILE A 8 3.08 6.75 1.24
CA ILE A 8 1.74 6.22 0.95
C ILE A 8 1.00 7.18 0.02
N ARG A 9 0.95 8.47 0.33
CA ARG A 9 0.23 9.47 -0.49
C ARG A 9 0.78 9.59 -1.91
N GLU A 10 2.10 9.48 -2.09
CA GLU A 10 2.76 9.56 -3.40
C GLU A 10 2.42 8.38 -4.31
N HIS A 11 2.25 7.18 -3.75
CA HIS A 11 2.05 5.95 -4.51
C HIS A 11 0.59 5.45 -4.53
N MET A 12 -0.27 6.03 -3.69
CA MET A 12 -1.68 5.66 -3.58
C MET A 12 -2.44 5.93 -4.88
N ARG A 13 -3.12 4.90 -5.39
CA ARG A 13 -3.91 5.00 -6.63
C ARG A 13 -5.38 5.23 -6.31
N LEU A 14 -5.79 6.50 -6.43
CA LEU A 14 -7.14 6.97 -6.17
C LEU A 14 -7.85 7.35 -7.45
N ASP A 15 -9.03 6.77 -7.64
CA ASP A 15 -9.92 7.09 -8.75
C ASP A 15 -11.30 7.51 -8.22
N ARG A 16 -12.05 8.24 -9.05
CA ARG A 16 -13.50 8.38 -8.86
C ARG A 16 -14.22 7.16 -9.45
N THR A 17 -15.31 6.74 -8.82
CA THR A 17 -16.18 5.72 -9.43
C THR A 17 -16.91 6.29 -10.64
N ALA A 18 -17.46 5.41 -11.48
CA ALA A 18 -18.22 5.82 -12.66
C ALA A 18 -19.32 6.84 -12.30
N ARG A 19 -19.39 7.92 -13.09
CA ARG A 19 -20.32 9.06 -12.89
C ARG A 19 -20.07 9.82 -11.58
N ASP A 20 -18.84 9.81 -11.06
CA ASP A 20 -18.41 10.55 -9.88
C ASP A 20 -19.23 10.27 -8.61
N LYS A 21 -19.78 9.06 -8.48
CA LYS A 21 -20.65 8.70 -7.35
C LYS A 21 -19.89 8.26 -6.09
N GLY A 22 -18.56 8.23 -6.11
CA GLY A 22 -17.76 7.73 -5.02
C GLY A 22 -16.27 7.71 -5.33
N TRP A 23 -15.51 7.10 -4.43
CA TRP A 23 -14.06 6.95 -4.51
C TRP A 23 -13.68 5.48 -4.60
N LYS A 24 -12.65 5.19 -5.38
CA LYS A 24 -12.06 3.87 -5.54
C LYS A 24 -10.59 3.95 -5.13
N LEU A 25 -10.18 3.00 -4.30
CA LEU A 25 -8.77 2.74 -3.98
C LEU A 25 -8.36 1.45 -4.67
N THR A 26 -7.21 1.44 -5.32
CA THR A 26 -6.56 0.22 -5.79
C THR A 26 -5.24 0.05 -5.02
N VAL A 27 -5.07 -1.10 -4.38
CA VAL A 27 -3.80 -1.50 -3.74
C VAL A 27 -3.29 -2.74 -4.46
N THR A 28 -2.03 -2.70 -4.90
CA THR A 28 -1.39 -3.79 -5.65
C THR A 28 -0.34 -4.45 -4.78
N VAL A 29 -0.48 -5.73 -4.48
CA VAL A 29 0.56 -6.51 -3.79
C VAL A 29 1.21 -7.44 -4.81
N THR A 30 2.53 -7.39 -4.93
CA THR A 30 3.32 -8.24 -5.84
C THR A 30 4.29 -9.06 -5.01
N ALA A 31 4.26 -10.38 -5.17
CA ALA A 31 5.25 -11.29 -4.62
C ALA A 31 6.13 -11.80 -5.75
N TYR A 32 7.45 -11.81 -5.53
CA TYR A 32 8.44 -12.25 -6.49
C TYR A 32 9.03 -13.59 -6.07
N ASP A 33 9.50 -14.38 -7.03
CA ASP A 33 10.07 -15.72 -6.80
C ASP A 33 11.31 -15.72 -5.89
N ASN A 34 11.94 -14.56 -5.67
CA ASN A 34 13.08 -14.38 -4.77
C ASN A 34 12.67 -14.05 -3.32
N GLY A 35 11.38 -14.12 -2.99
CA GLY A 35 10.84 -13.81 -1.65
C GLY A 35 10.57 -12.33 -1.40
N MET A 36 10.86 -11.45 -2.37
CA MET A 36 10.53 -10.02 -2.25
C MET A 36 9.03 -9.81 -2.33
N ILE A 37 8.51 -8.94 -1.46
CA ILE A 37 7.13 -8.47 -1.50
C ILE A 37 7.12 -6.97 -1.72
N GLN A 38 6.28 -6.53 -2.66
CA GLN A 38 6.05 -5.13 -2.97
C GLN A 38 4.57 -4.76 -2.77
N VAL A 39 4.32 -3.54 -2.31
CA VAL A 39 2.98 -2.93 -2.24
C VAL A 39 2.98 -1.63 -3.04
N ASP A 40 2.12 -1.49 -4.02
CA ASP A 40 2.03 -0.33 -4.94
C ASP A 40 3.38 0.06 -5.59
N GLY A 41 4.21 -0.95 -5.88
CA GLY A 41 5.55 -0.79 -6.47
C GLY A 41 6.65 -0.46 -5.46
N ILE A 42 6.36 -0.53 -4.16
CA ILE A 42 7.31 -0.29 -3.07
C ILE A 42 7.75 -1.62 -2.44
N PRO A 43 9.05 -1.97 -2.46
CA PRO A 43 9.60 -3.08 -1.68
C PRO A 43 9.36 -2.93 -0.19
N ILE A 44 8.92 -4.01 0.46
CA ILE A 44 8.52 -4.03 1.88
C ILE A 44 9.54 -4.73 2.77
N ASN A 45 10.13 -5.82 2.28
CA ASN A 45 11.12 -6.63 2.99
C ASN A 45 12.52 -6.55 2.35
N ASP A 46 12.85 -5.42 1.73
CA ASP A 46 14.19 -5.20 1.18
C ASP A 46 15.22 -5.10 2.32
N SER A 47 15.90 -6.22 2.58
CA SER A 47 16.90 -6.34 3.63
C SER A 47 18.25 -6.74 3.02
N ASP A 48 19.32 -6.13 3.53
CA ASP A 48 20.71 -6.39 3.09
C ASP A 48 21.17 -7.84 3.31
N SER A 49 20.43 -8.63 4.10
CA SER A 49 20.72 -10.03 4.45
C SER A 49 19.87 -11.07 3.73
N GLY A 50 19.01 -10.66 2.79
CA GLY A 50 18.07 -11.53 2.06
C GLY A 50 16.61 -11.33 2.46
N TYR A 51 15.68 -11.77 1.62
CA TYR A 51 14.24 -11.56 1.86
C TYR A 51 13.69 -12.57 2.89
N ASP A 52 13.24 -12.10 4.05
CA ASP A 52 12.35 -12.87 4.92
C ASP A 52 10.90 -12.70 4.42
N GLU A 53 10.32 -13.78 3.91
CA GLU A 53 8.96 -13.77 3.37
C GLU A 53 7.90 -13.53 4.46
N ALA A 54 8.07 -14.08 5.66
CA ALA A 54 7.13 -13.89 6.75
C ALA A 54 7.11 -12.42 7.21
N GLU A 55 8.28 -11.80 7.29
CA GLU A 55 8.40 -10.35 7.55
C GLU A 55 7.76 -9.52 6.42
N GLY A 56 7.94 -9.93 5.16
CA GLY A 56 7.36 -9.23 4.01
C GLY A 56 5.83 -9.28 3.97
N TRP A 57 5.22 -10.42 4.29
CA TRP A 57 3.76 -10.54 4.34
C TRP A 57 3.16 -9.72 5.48
N LEU A 58 3.79 -9.75 6.67
CA LEU A 58 3.37 -8.92 7.80
C LEU A 58 3.49 -7.43 7.47
N GLY A 59 4.64 -7.00 6.94
CA GLY A 59 4.86 -5.62 6.53
C GLY A 59 3.89 -5.16 5.44
N ALA A 60 3.51 -6.05 4.51
CA ALA A 60 2.54 -5.73 3.47
C ALA A 60 1.14 -5.49 4.07
N ALA A 61 0.72 -6.34 5.01
CA ALA A 61 -0.55 -6.17 5.71
C ALA A 61 -0.60 -4.85 6.51
N GLU A 62 0.48 -4.52 7.22
CA GLU A 62 0.61 -3.25 7.96
C GLU A 62 0.53 -2.05 7.00
N ASN A 63 1.20 -2.13 5.84
CA ASN A 63 1.17 -1.07 4.84
C ASN A 63 -0.23 -0.88 4.25
N VAL A 64 -0.90 -1.96 3.86
CA VAL A 64 -2.29 -1.92 3.37
C VAL A 64 -3.21 -1.28 4.41
N ALA A 65 -3.05 -1.61 5.69
CA ALA A 65 -3.85 -1.01 6.76
C ALA A 65 -3.62 0.50 6.90
N LEU A 66 -2.39 0.98 6.70
CA LEU A 66 -2.08 2.42 6.68
C LEU A 66 -2.69 3.11 5.45
N VAL A 67 -2.60 2.50 4.27
CA VAL A 67 -3.23 2.99 3.03
C VAL A 67 -4.75 3.12 3.20
N LEU A 68 -5.41 2.12 3.78
CA LEU A 68 -6.86 2.15 4.06
C LEU A 68 -7.24 3.27 5.05
N ASN A 69 -6.41 3.47 6.08
CA ASN A 69 -6.64 4.53 7.05
C ASN A 69 -6.53 5.92 6.41
N GLU A 70 -5.55 6.12 5.52
CA GLU A 70 -5.39 7.37 4.79
C GLU A 70 -6.52 7.57 3.78
N PHE A 71 -6.94 6.52 3.07
CA PHE A 71 -8.07 6.56 2.15
C PHE A 71 -9.33 7.06 2.84
N ARG A 72 -9.63 6.49 4.02
CA ARG A 72 -10.76 6.90 4.84
C ARG A 72 -10.69 8.39 5.20
N ARG A 73 -9.51 8.93 5.51
CA ARG A 73 -9.34 10.37 5.83
C ARG A 73 -9.65 11.23 4.61
N GLN A 74 -9.12 10.89 3.44
CA GLN A 74 -9.34 11.65 2.21
C GLN A 74 -10.80 11.61 1.75
N VAL A 75 -11.44 10.44 1.79
CA VAL A 75 -12.87 10.29 1.47
C VAL A 75 -13.74 11.14 2.41
N LYS A 76 -13.38 11.21 3.71
CA LYS A 76 -14.09 12.06 4.67
C LYS A 76 -13.89 13.56 4.41
N ALA A 77 -12.68 13.97 4.04
CA ALA A 77 -12.38 15.38 3.76
C ALA A 77 -13.05 15.89 2.46
N ALA A 78 -13.35 14.99 1.53
CA ALA A 78 -14.02 15.31 0.26
C ALA A 78 -15.57 15.24 0.33
N ARG A 79 -16.14 14.99 1.51
CA ARG A 79 -17.58 15.09 1.79
C ARG A 79 -17.90 16.43 2.41
#